data_AF-A0A2N6CGM3-F1
#
_entry.id   AF-A0A2N6CGM3-F1
#
_cell.length_a   1.000
_cell.length_b   1.000
_cell.length_c   1.000
_cell.angle_alpha   90.00
_cell.angle_beta   90.00
_cell.angle_gamma   90.00
#
_symmetry.space_group_name_H-M   'P 1'
#
loop_
_entity.id
_entity.type
_entity.pdbx_description
1 polymer ?
#
loop_
_entity_poly.entity_id
_entity_poly.type
_entity_poly.pdbx_seq_one_letter_code
_entity_poly.pdbx_strand_id
1 'polypeptide(L)'
;MKNSLISNCYQLLLPLTRLLLRLGISWREMSELTKRAYVQAAAQDYAEKRRPVNTSRLAIMTGLTRKEVKRIRDLLAAGNCLDEVRSGAADAVLLGWHSDPEFRAANGLPAILDIEGEDRSFNALTRRFAGDLPPGAMLKELVRVGAVERLESGRLRLLRDHYAQVDITDATLDHVAQAMTTMGRSLVNYVEDQDCSGNSRQH
;
A
#
# COMPACT_ATOMS: atom_id res chain seq x y z
N MET A 1 -23.13 8.17 18.64
CA MET A 1 -21.74 7.85 19.03
C MET A 1 -20.94 7.18 17.91
N LYS A 2 -21.30 5.99 17.42
CA LYS A 2 -20.52 5.26 16.38
C LYS A 2 -20.24 6.09 15.11
N ASN A 3 -21.23 6.81 14.59
CA ASN A 3 -21.05 7.66 13.40
C ASN A 3 -20.10 8.85 13.63
N SER A 4 -20.05 9.38 14.86
CA SER A 4 -19.11 10.44 15.23
C SER A 4 -17.68 9.90 15.31
N LEU A 5 -17.50 8.68 15.84
CA LEU A 5 -16.20 8.01 15.82
C LEU A 5 -15.72 7.72 14.39
N ILE A 6 -16.60 7.23 13.52
CA ILE A 6 -16.27 6.99 12.10
C ILE A 6 -15.85 8.29 11.40
N SER A 7 -16.56 9.38 11.65
CA SER A 7 -16.20 10.70 11.11
C SER A 7 -14.81 11.15 11.58
N ASN A 8 -14.51 10.99 12.87
CA ASN A 8 -13.19 11.32 13.41
C ASN A 8 -12.07 10.43 12.85
N CYS A 9 -12.34 9.13 12.65
CA CYS A 9 -11.41 8.24 11.96
C CYS A 9 -11.12 8.71 10.53
N TYR A 10 -12.12 9.19 9.80
CA TYR A 10 -11.92 9.75 8.47
C TYR A 10 -11.01 11.00 8.52
N GLN A 11 -11.23 11.90 9.48
CA GLN A 11 -10.39 13.09 9.65
C GLN A 11 -8.92 12.76 9.95
N LEU A 12 -8.67 11.64 10.63
CA LEU A 12 -7.31 11.12 10.86
C LEU A 12 -6.75 10.43 9.61
N LEU A 13 -7.56 9.63 8.92
CA LEU A 13 -7.12 8.86 7.76
C LEU A 13 -6.86 9.71 6.52
N LEU A 14 -7.59 10.82 6.32
CA LEU A 14 -7.44 11.67 5.14
C LEU A 14 -6.01 12.26 4.99
N PRO A 15 -5.43 12.95 6.00
CA PRO A 15 -4.07 13.48 5.88
C PRO A 15 -3.05 12.35 5.73
N LEU A 16 -3.25 11.22 6.43
CA LEU A 16 -2.37 10.06 6.31
C LEU A 16 -2.42 9.48 4.89
N THR A 17 -3.61 9.29 4.32
CA THR A 17 -3.78 8.77 2.96
C THR A 17 -3.15 9.69 1.92
N ARG A 18 -3.24 11.01 2.11
CA ARG A 18 -2.55 11.98 1.24
C ARG A 18 -1.03 11.81 1.30
N LEU A 19 -0.48 11.58 2.50
CA LEU A 19 0.95 11.31 2.65
C LEU A 19 1.35 9.99 1.97
N LEU A 20 0.63 8.90 2.23
CA LEU A 20 0.88 7.59 1.63
C LEU A 20 0.87 7.65 0.09
N LEU A 21 -0.09 8.35 -0.51
CA LEU A 21 -0.15 8.54 -1.96
C LEU A 21 1.06 9.33 -2.50
N ARG A 22 1.59 10.28 -1.73
CA ARG A 22 2.81 11.02 -2.12
C ARG A 22 4.05 10.15 -2.04
N LEU A 23 4.08 9.22 -1.08
CA LEU A 23 5.11 8.19 -0.90
C LEU A 23 5.01 7.04 -1.92
N GLY A 24 4.01 7.06 -2.81
CA GLY A 24 3.81 6.00 -3.80
C GLY A 24 2.95 4.82 -3.31
N ILE A 25 2.55 4.81 -2.05
CA ILE A 25 1.76 3.72 -1.48
C ILE A 25 0.31 3.81 -2.00
N SER A 26 -0.06 2.83 -2.82
CA SER A 26 -1.38 2.73 -3.42
C SER A 26 -2.46 2.24 -2.45
N TRP A 27 -3.73 2.44 -2.81
CA TRP A 27 -4.86 1.86 -2.08
C TRP A 27 -4.74 0.34 -1.94
N ARG A 28 -4.26 -0.34 -2.98
CA ARG A 28 -4.10 -1.80 -2.96
C ARG A 28 -3.17 -2.22 -1.83
N GLU A 29 -2.01 -1.58 -1.75
CA GLU A 29 -0.99 -1.87 -0.75
C GLU A 29 -1.47 -1.52 0.65
N MET A 30 -2.01 -0.30 0.84
CA MET A 30 -2.54 0.13 2.12
C MET A 30 -3.71 -0.74 2.60
N SER A 31 -4.60 -1.15 1.69
CA SER A 31 -5.73 -2.02 2.04
C SER A 31 -5.25 -3.39 2.52
N GLU A 32 -4.22 -3.94 1.89
CA GLU A 32 -3.65 -5.22 2.29
C GLU A 32 -2.95 -5.13 3.66
N LEU A 33 -2.20 -4.06 3.92
CA LEU A 33 -1.62 -3.79 5.24
C LEU A 33 -2.69 -3.62 6.31
N THR A 34 -3.75 -2.88 6.00
CA THR A 34 -4.87 -2.65 6.92
C THR A 34 -5.57 -3.95 7.26
N LYS A 35 -5.88 -4.80 6.27
CA LYS A 35 -6.49 -6.13 6.52
C LYS A 35 -5.62 -6.98 7.44
N ARG A 36 -4.30 -6.98 7.24
CA ARG A 36 -3.35 -7.69 8.11
C ARG A 36 -3.43 -7.17 9.55
N ALA A 37 -3.39 -5.85 9.73
CA ALA A 37 -3.50 -5.21 11.04
C ALA A 37 -4.81 -5.57 11.76
N TYR A 38 -5.95 -5.57 11.05
CA TYR A 38 -7.25 -5.98 11.62
C TYR A 38 -7.25 -7.43 12.09
N VAL A 39 -6.70 -8.36 11.29
CA VAL A 39 -6.62 -9.78 11.66
C VAL A 39 -5.69 -9.98 12.85
N GLN A 40 -4.54 -9.28 12.87
CA GLN A 40 -3.57 -9.37 13.96
C GLN A 40 -4.14 -8.83 15.27
N ALA A 41 -4.74 -7.63 15.26
CA ALA A 41 -5.36 -7.04 16.45
C ALA A 41 -6.49 -7.92 16.99
N ALA A 42 -7.40 -8.40 16.13
CA ALA A 42 -8.48 -9.29 16.55
C ALA A 42 -7.99 -10.64 17.11
N ALA A 43 -6.82 -11.11 16.67
CA ALA A 43 -6.20 -12.32 17.22
C ALA A 43 -5.54 -12.06 18.59
N GLN A 44 -4.91 -10.90 18.78
CA GLN A 44 -4.25 -10.49 20.03
C GLN A 44 -5.25 -10.25 21.16
N ASP A 45 -6.31 -9.45 20.93
CA ASP A 45 -7.37 -9.16 21.92
C ASP A 45 -8.03 -10.41 22.51
N TYR A 46 -8.02 -11.51 21.76
CA TYR A 46 -8.63 -12.76 22.17
C TYR A 46 -7.64 -13.76 22.78
N ALA A 47 -6.35 -13.65 22.45
CA ALA A 47 -5.31 -14.49 23.05
C ALA A 47 -5.23 -14.24 24.56
N GLU A 48 -5.50 -13.01 25.00
CA GLU A 48 -5.65 -12.64 26.41
C GLU A 48 -6.74 -13.45 27.14
N LYS A 49 -7.73 -13.98 26.39
CA LYS A 49 -8.81 -14.85 26.92
C LYS A 49 -8.47 -16.34 26.87
N ARG A 50 -7.19 -16.70 26.70
CA ARG A 50 -6.62 -18.07 26.74
C ARG A 50 -7.24 -19.08 25.77
N ARG A 51 -7.77 -18.65 24.62
CA ARG A 51 -8.22 -19.56 23.55
C ARG A 51 -7.75 -19.08 22.18
N PRO A 52 -7.14 -19.95 21.34
CA PRO A 52 -6.80 -19.58 19.98
C PRO A 52 -8.07 -19.26 19.19
N VAL A 53 -8.11 -18.10 18.55
CA VAL A 53 -9.25 -17.69 17.72
C VAL A 53 -9.24 -18.48 16.42
N ASN A 54 -10.32 -19.21 16.15
CA ASN A 54 -10.46 -19.89 14.87
C ASN A 54 -10.79 -18.87 13.75
N THR A 55 -10.48 -19.25 12.50
CA THR A 55 -10.64 -18.40 11.30
C THR A 55 -12.07 -17.85 11.15
N SER A 56 -13.09 -18.63 11.51
CA SER A 56 -14.49 -18.19 11.41
C SER A 56 -14.80 -17.03 12.36
N ARG A 57 -14.25 -17.05 13.58
CA ARG A 57 -14.47 -15.96 14.55
C ARG A 57 -13.73 -14.69 14.16
N LEU A 58 -12.49 -14.81 13.66
CA LEU A 58 -11.76 -13.65 13.12
C LEU A 58 -12.50 -13.02 11.93
N ALA A 59 -13.08 -13.83 11.05
CA ALA A 59 -13.90 -13.33 9.94
C ALA A 59 -15.12 -12.54 10.43
N ILE A 60 -15.80 -13.02 11.48
CA ILE A 60 -16.94 -12.30 12.09
C ILE A 60 -16.49 -10.97 12.71
N MET A 61 -15.38 -10.95 13.46
CA MET A 61 -14.89 -9.76 14.15
C MET A 61 -14.38 -8.68 13.19
N THR A 62 -13.66 -9.09 12.14
CA THR A 62 -13.02 -8.17 11.19
C THR A 62 -13.92 -7.80 10.01
N GLY A 63 -14.97 -8.59 9.75
CA GLY A 63 -15.80 -8.46 8.54
C GLY A 63 -15.13 -8.98 7.27
N LEU A 64 -13.93 -9.56 7.36
CA LEU A 64 -13.21 -10.14 6.23
C LEU A 64 -13.73 -11.54 5.89
N THR A 65 -13.52 -11.97 4.65
CA THR A 65 -13.89 -13.33 4.27
C THR A 65 -13.00 -14.37 4.96
N ARG A 66 -13.52 -15.58 5.20
CA ARG A 66 -12.69 -16.68 5.76
C ARG A 66 -11.45 -16.98 4.92
N LYS A 67 -11.55 -16.81 3.59
CA LYS A 67 -10.43 -17.00 2.66
C LYS A 67 -9.35 -15.95 2.88
N GLU A 68 -9.73 -14.68 3.01
CA GLU A 68 -8.78 -13.59 3.30
C GLU A 68 -8.11 -13.78 4.67
N VAL A 69 -8.89 -14.07 5.71
CA VAL A 69 -8.35 -14.32 7.06
C VAL A 69 -7.36 -15.48 7.04
N LYS A 70 -7.70 -16.61 6.38
CA LYS A 70 -6.79 -17.75 6.28
C LYS A 70 -5.47 -17.34 5.61
N ARG A 71 -5.54 -16.72 4.42
CA ARG A 71 -4.35 -16.26 3.69
C ARG A 71 -3.48 -15.33 4.54
N ILE A 72 -4.09 -14.35 5.21
CA ILE A 72 -3.39 -13.41 6.08
C ILE A 72 -2.72 -14.12 7.25
N ARG A 73 -3.38 -15.10 7.88
CA ARG A 73 -2.76 -15.90 8.96
C ARG A 73 -1.57 -16.70 8.47
N ASP A 74 -1.68 -17.33 7.31
CA ASP A 74 -0.60 -18.12 6.72
C ASP A 74 0.62 -17.21 6.43
N LEU A 75 0.39 -15.99 5.93
CA LEU A 75 1.44 -14.99 5.72
C LEU A 75 2.13 -14.53 7.00
N LEU A 76 1.33 -14.19 8.03
CA LEU A 76 1.86 -13.74 9.31
C LEU A 76 2.68 -14.86 9.99
N ALA A 77 2.24 -16.11 9.87
CA ALA A 77 2.96 -17.27 10.38
C ALA A 77 4.29 -17.53 9.64
N ALA A 78 4.37 -17.18 8.36
CA ALA A 78 5.60 -17.27 7.57
C ALA A 78 6.60 -16.13 7.86
N GLY A 79 6.23 -15.11 8.64
CA GLY A 79 7.05 -13.92 8.85
C GLY A 79 7.04 -12.93 7.68
N ASN A 80 6.25 -13.21 6.63
CA ASN A 80 6.22 -12.43 5.38
C ASN A 80 5.25 -11.24 5.51
N CYS A 81 5.63 -10.25 6.32
CA CYS A 81 4.79 -9.07 6.55
C CYS A 81 4.70 -8.12 5.35
N LEU A 82 5.67 -8.16 4.41
CA LEU A 82 5.75 -7.23 3.28
C LEU A 82 5.83 -7.91 1.89
N ASP A 83 6.36 -9.13 1.78
CA ASP A 83 6.71 -9.75 0.48
C ASP A 83 5.54 -10.01 -0.49
N GLU A 84 4.30 -10.08 0.02
CA GLU A 84 3.11 -10.27 -0.82
C GLU A 84 2.33 -8.98 -1.12
N VAL A 85 2.85 -7.81 -0.70
CA VAL A 85 2.20 -6.54 -1.02
C VAL A 85 2.45 -6.24 -2.50
N ARG A 86 1.49 -6.63 -3.34
CA ARG A 86 1.56 -6.37 -4.79
C ARG A 86 1.55 -4.87 -5.03
N SER A 87 2.59 -4.38 -5.70
CA SER A 87 2.78 -2.97 -6.03
C SER A 87 1.59 -2.38 -6.79
N GLY A 88 1.45 -1.05 -6.69
CA GLY A 88 0.46 -0.31 -7.46
C GLY A 88 0.62 -0.52 -8.97
N ALA A 89 -0.43 -0.21 -9.74
CA ALA A 89 -0.39 -0.38 -11.19
C ALA A 89 0.71 0.46 -11.85
N ALA A 90 0.99 1.66 -11.32
CA ALA A 90 2.07 2.52 -11.79
C ALA A 90 3.45 1.87 -11.55
N ASP A 91 3.71 1.37 -10.34
CA ASP A 91 4.94 0.62 -10.04
C ASP A 91 5.09 -0.62 -10.92
N ALA A 92 4.01 -1.37 -11.12
CA ALA A 92 4.03 -2.55 -11.98
C ALA A 92 4.43 -2.20 -13.43
N VAL A 93 3.95 -1.06 -13.96
CA VAL A 93 4.34 -0.56 -15.28
C VAL A 93 5.82 -0.15 -15.31
N LEU A 94 6.28 0.61 -14.31
CA LEU A 94 7.67 1.10 -14.26
C LEU A 94 8.67 -0.06 -14.08
N LEU A 95 8.37 -0.98 -13.16
CA LEU A 95 9.17 -2.18 -12.95
C LEU A 95 9.12 -3.11 -14.15
N GLY A 96 7.96 -3.25 -14.80
CA GLY A 96 7.81 -4.00 -16.05
C GLY A 96 8.68 -3.42 -17.16
N TRP A 97 8.68 -2.09 -17.31
CA TRP A 97 9.55 -1.41 -18.28
C TRP A 97 11.03 -1.61 -17.96
N HIS A 98 11.39 -1.57 -16.67
CA HIS A 98 12.78 -1.73 -16.25
C HIS A 98 13.30 -3.17 -16.40
N SER A 99 12.45 -4.16 -16.10
CA SER A 99 12.86 -5.55 -15.87
C SER A 99 12.55 -6.50 -17.01
N ASP A 100 11.46 -6.27 -17.77
CA ASP A 100 10.98 -7.20 -18.76
C ASP A 100 11.83 -7.15 -20.05
N PRO A 101 12.34 -8.30 -20.55
CA PRO A 101 13.17 -8.35 -21.75
C PRO A 101 12.55 -7.72 -22.99
N GLU A 102 11.22 -7.74 -23.14
CA GLU A 102 10.53 -7.16 -24.29
C GLU A 102 10.69 -5.63 -24.36
N PHE A 103 10.73 -4.98 -23.19
CA PHE A 103 10.85 -3.54 -23.03
C PHE A 103 12.28 -3.09 -22.73
N ARG A 104 13.27 -3.98 -22.91
CA ARG A 104 14.70 -3.66 -22.81
C ARG A 104 15.32 -3.41 -24.18
N ALA A 105 16.30 -2.52 -24.21
CA ALA A 105 17.16 -2.31 -25.36
C ALA A 105 18.30 -3.35 -25.37
N ALA A 106 19.01 -3.47 -26.49
CA ALA A 106 20.10 -4.43 -26.66
C ALA A 106 21.25 -4.23 -25.66
N ASN A 107 21.38 -3.03 -25.09
CA ASN A 107 22.37 -2.70 -24.06
C ASN A 107 21.93 -3.09 -22.63
N GLY A 108 20.77 -3.75 -22.48
CA GLY A 108 20.23 -4.17 -21.18
C GLY A 108 19.52 -3.06 -20.40
N LEU A 109 19.52 -1.81 -20.89
CA LEU A 109 18.79 -0.70 -20.28
C LEU A 109 17.33 -0.69 -20.73
N PRO A 110 16.43 -0.02 -19.99
CA PRO A 110 15.04 0.18 -20.43
C PRO A 110 15.02 0.81 -21.83
N ALA A 111 14.26 0.22 -22.74
CA ALA A 111 14.14 0.74 -24.09
C ALA A 111 13.42 2.08 -24.09
N ILE A 112 13.83 2.99 -24.96
CA ILE A 112 12.98 4.12 -25.32
C ILE A 112 11.75 3.53 -26.04
N LEU A 113 10.54 3.90 -25.68
CA LEU A 113 9.31 3.32 -26.26
C LEU A 113 8.56 4.35 -27.09
N ASP A 114 7.93 3.90 -28.18
CA ASP A 114 6.86 4.67 -28.81
C ASP A 114 5.61 4.65 -27.91
N ILE A 115 4.76 5.67 -28.02
CA ILE A 115 3.53 5.74 -27.22
C ILE A 115 2.57 4.63 -27.66
N GLU A 116 2.36 4.52 -28.97
CA GLU A 116 1.45 3.58 -29.60
C GLU A 116 2.22 2.47 -30.32
N GLY A 117 1.56 1.34 -30.54
CA GLY A 117 2.14 0.15 -31.16
C GLY A 117 1.59 -1.13 -30.53
N GLU A 118 1.57 -2.21 -31.29
CA GLU A 118 1.09 -3.50 -30.80
C GLU A 118 2.06 -4.12 -29.78
N ASP A 119 3.36 -4.06 -30.08
CA ASP A 119 4.46 -4.56 -29.26
C ASP A 119 5.48 -3.46 -28.98
N ARG A 120 6.28 -3.61 -27.92
CA ARG A 120 7.38 -2.69 -27.54
C ARG A 120 6.97 -1.20 -27.53
N SER A 121 5.73 -0.93 -27.16
CA SER A 121 5.15 0.40 -26.99
C SER A 121 4.68 0.61 -25.55
N PHE A 122 4.49 1.88 -25.17
CA PHE A 122 3.93 2.19 -23.86
C PHE A 122 2.49 1.68 -23.69
N ASN A 123 1.70 1.67 -24.76
CA ASN A 123 0.36 1.07 -24.74
C ASN A 123 0.39 -0.45 -24.52
N ALA A 124 1.35 -1.16 -25.12
CA ALA A 124 1.55 -2.59 -24.90
C ALA A 124 1.97 -2.87 -23.44
N LEU A 125 2.94 -2.11 -22.94
CA LEU A 125 3.42 -2.17 -21.56
C LEU A 125 2.26 -1.94 -20.56
N THR A 126 1.47 -0.88 -20.76
CA THR A 126 0.37 -0.55 -19.85
C THR A 126 -0.71 -1.64 -19.86
N ARG A 127 -1.10 -2.15 -21.04
CA ARG A 127 -2.05 -3.27 -21.13
C ARG A 127 -1.58 -4.50 -20.38
N ARG A 128 -0.27 -4.79 -20.44
CA ARG A 128 0.33 -5.97 -19.80
C ARG A 128 0.39 -5.86 -18.28
N PHE A 129 0.77 -4.70 -17.74
CA PHE A 129 1.07 -4.55 -16.31
C PHE A 129 0.00 -3.80 -15.49
N ALA A 130 -0.80 -2.94 -16.12
CA ALA A 130 -1.85 -2.15 -15.47
C ALA A 130 -3.27 -2.60 -15.83
N GLY A 131 -3.42 -3.61 -16.70
CA GLY A 131 -4.71 -4.17 -17.10
C GLY A 131 -5.56 -3.14 -17.85
N ASP A 132 -6.76 -2.88 -17.33
CA ASP A 132 -7.78 -2.04 -17.97
C ASP A 132 -7.57 -0.52 -17.77
N LEU A 133 -6.46 -0.10 -17.16
CA LEU A 133 -6.18 1.33 -16.99
C LEU A 133 -5.83 1.98 -18.35
N PRO A 134 -6.47 3.11 -18.72
CA PRO A 134 -6.19 3.78 -19.99
C PRO A 134 -4.72 4.21 -20.09
N PRO A 135 -3.99 3.81 -21.16
CA PRO A 135 -2.58 4.18 -21.32
C PRO A 135 -2.34 5.68 -21.31
N GLY A 136 -3.21 6.48 -21.93
CA GLY A 136 -3.09 7.93 -21.90
C GLY A 136 -3.15 8.53 -20.48
N ALA A 137 -4.00 7.97 -19.61
CA ALA A 137 -4.11 8.40 -18.22
C ALA A 137 -2.87 8.00 -17.40
N MET A 138 -2.40 6.76 -17.57
CA MET A 138 -1.17 6.28 -16.95
C MET A 138 0.03 7.13 -17.37
N LEU A 139 0.19 7.40 -18.68
CA LEU A 139 1.28 8.20 -19.20
C LEU A 139 1.28 9.62 -18.64
N LYS A 140 0.09 10.25 -18.61
CA LYS A 140 -0.06 11.60 -18.04
C LYS A 140 0.40 11.62 -16.58
N GLU A 141 0.04 10.61 -15.81
CA GLU A 141 0.43 10.49 -14.41
C GLU A 141 1.94 10.26 -14.24
N LEU A 142 2.52 9.31 -14.99
CA LEU A 142 3.95 9.00 -14.91
C LEU A 142 4.85 10.18 -15.34
N VAL A 143 4.40 10.98 -16.32
CA VAL A 143 5.06 12.23 -16.69
C VAL A 143 4.90 13.29 -15.59
N ARG A 144 3.70 13.42 -15.01
CA ARG A 144 3.43 14.39 -13.93
C ARG A 144 4.32 14.16 -12.70
N VAL A 145 4.61 12.90 -12.36
CA VAL A 145 5.49 12.55 -11.24
C VAL A 145 6.97 12.48 -11.63
N GLY A 146 7.33 12.73 -12.89
CA GLY A 146 8.72 12.72 -13.36
C GLY A 146 9.35 11.33 -13.46
N ALA A 147 8.55 10.27 -13.47
CA ALA A 147 9.04 8.90 -13.68
C ALA A 147 9.31 8.59 -15.17
N VAL A 148 8.64 9.32 -16.08
CA VAL A 148 8.76 9.16 -17.53
C VAL A 148 8.93 10.53 -18.20
N GLU A 149 9.83 10.60 -19.17
CA GLU A 149 10.09 11.79 -19.98
C GLU A 149 9.58 11.59 -21.42
N ARG A 150 8.96 12.63 -21.99
CA ARG A 150 8.71 12.72 -23.44
C ARG A 150 9.89 13.40 -24.11
N LEU A 151 10.54 12.68 -25.02
CA LEU A 151 11.63 13.19 -25.84
C LEU A 151 11.11 14.07 -26.97
N GLU A 152 12.00 14.90 -27.54
CA GLU A 152 11.69 15.72 -28.72
C GLU A 152 11.18 14.89 -29.91
N SER A 153 11.61 13.64 -30.02
CA SER A 153 11.14 12.69 -31.04
C SER A 153 9.70 12.19 -30.82
N GLY A 154 9.04 12.57 -29.73
CA GLY A 154 7.73 12.06 -29.34
C GLY A 154 7.76 10.70 -28.62
N ARG A 155 8.94 10.09 -28.51
CA ARG A 155 9.16 8.83 -27.78
C ARG A 155 9.33 9.04 -26.29
N LEU A 156 9.22 7.95 -25.54
CA LEU A 156 9.23 7.97 -24.08
C LEU A 156 10.50 7.33 -23.52
N ARG A 157 11.08 7.97 -22.50
CA ARG A 157 12.23 7.46 -21.75
C ARG A 157 11.83 7.24 -20.30
N LEU A 158 12.19 6.09 -19.75
CA LEU A 158 12.07 5.81 -18.31
C LEU A 158 13.15 6.58 -17.54
N LEU A 159 12.74 7.33 -16.51
CA LEU A 159 13.65 8.04 -15.60
C LEU A 159 13.79 7.34 -14.25
N ARG A 160 12.71 6.70 -13.77
CA ARG A 160 12.65 6.00 -12.48
C ARG A 160 11.94 4.67 -12.65
N ASP A 161 12.35 3.66 -11.90
CA ASP A 161 11.78 2.30 -11.91
C ASP A 161 10.70 2.07 -10.85
N HIS A 162 10.40 3.09 -10.04
CA HIS A 162 9.39 3.09 -8.99
C HIS A 162 8.55 4.37 -9.03
N TYR A 163 7.32 4.28 -8.54
CA TYR A 163 6.36 5.38 -8.48
C TYR A 163 6.46 6.10 -7.14
N ALA A 164 6.81 7.38 -7.19
CA ALA A 164 6.77 8.28 -6.04
C ALA A 164 6.47 9.70 -6.52
N GLN A 165 5.70 10.48 -5.77
CA GLN A 165 5.41 11.88 -6.12
C GLN A 165 6.46 12.85 -5.58
N VAL A 166 7.26 12.41 -4.60
CA VAL A 166 8.25 13.22 -3.90
C VAL A 166 9.48 12.36 -3.67
N ASP A 167 10.66 12.92 -3.94
CA ASP A 167 11.92 12.33 -3.52
C ASP A 167 12.12 12.62 -2.04
N ILE A 168 11.92 11.62 -1.19
CA ILE A 168 12.05 11.72 0.25
C ILE A 168 13.30 10.95 0.68
N THR A 169 14.15 11.60 1.48
CA THR A 169 15.33 10.96 2.06
C THR A 169 14.92 9.88 3.07
N ASP A 170 15.69 8.80 3.17
CA ASP A 170 15.47 7.72 4.16
C ASP A 170 15.29 8.25 5.59
N ALA A 171 16.11 9.21 6.02
CA ALA A 171 15.99 9.82 7.34
C ALA A 171 14.62 10.48 7.60
N THR A 172 14.02 11.09 6.58
CA THR A 172 12.68 11.69 6.70
C THR A 172 11.60 10.61 6.76
N LEU A 173 11.77 9.53 5.98
CA LEU A 173 10.86 8.39 6.00
C LEU A 173 10.88 7.70 7.37
N ASP A 174 12.06 7.52 7.97
CA ASP A 174 12.24 6.96 9.30
C ASP A 174 11.55 7.80 10.38
N HIS A 175 11.70 9.13 10.33
CA HIS A 175 11.00 10.03 11.24
C HIS A 175 9.47 9.93 11.10
N VAL A 176 8.96 9.86 9.87
CA VAL A 176 7.52 9.67 9.61
C VAL A 176 7.04 8.34 10.18
N ALA A 177 7.76 7.24 9.92
CA ALA A 177 7.41 5.92 10.43
C ALA A 177 7.41 5.87 11.96
N GLN A 178 8.41 6.47 12.60
CA GLN A 178 8.51 6.56 14.05
C GLN A 178 7.37 7.39 14.65
N ALA A 179 7.05 8.54 14.04
CA ALA A 179 5.94 9.38 14.47
C ALA A 179 4.58 8.66 14.37
N MET A 180 4.33 7.98 13.25
CA MET A 180 3.11 7.18 13.06
C MET A 180 2.98 6.07 14.10
N THR A 181 4.07 5.33 14.35
CA THR A 181 4.09 4.25 15.35
C THR A 181 3.86 4.78 16.76
N THR A 182 4.52 5.89 17.11
CA THR A 182 4.42 6.51 18.44
C THR A 182 3.01 7.04 18.70
N MET A 183 2.40 7.69 17.70
CA MET A 183 1.02 8.18 17.79
C MET A 183 0.03 7.02 18.00
N GLY A 184 0.15 5.95 17.21
CA GLY A 184 -0.71 4.77 17.34
C GLY A 184 -0.64 4.15 18.73
N ARG A 185 0.58 3.91 19.24
CA ARG A 185 0.78 3.35 20.60
C ARG A 185 0.26 4.27 21.70
N SER A 186 0.50 5.58 21.59
CA SER A 186 0.06 6.54 22.60
C SER A 186 -1.46 6.62 22.70
N LEU A 187 -2.18 6.52 21.58
CA LEU A 187 -3.64 6.50 21.57
C LEU A 187 -4.22 5.22 22.21
N VAL A 188 -3.59 4.07 21.99
CA VAL A 188 -4.00 2.80 22.62
C VAL A 188 -3.80 2.88 24.13
N ASN A 189 -2.59 3.23 24.59
CA ASN A 189 -2.28 3.35 26.02
C ASN A 189 -3.23 4.33 26.73
N TYR A 190 -3.55 5.46 26.09
CA TYR A 190 -4.48 6.44 26.64
C TYR A 190 -5.88 5.85 26.89
N VAL A 191 -6.38 4.99 26.00
CA VAL A 191 -7.69 4.35 26.17
C VAL A 191 -7.63 3.29 27.27
N GLU A 192 -6.58 2.47 27.28
CA GLU A 192 -6.38 1.41 28.30
C GLU A 192 -6.26 2.00 29.72
N ASP A 193 -5.54 3.10 29.88
CA ASP A 193 -5.37 3.80 31.17
C ASP A 193 -6.70 4.37 31.70
N GLN A 194 -7.59 4.82 30.81
CA GLN A 194 -8.93 5.33 31.18
C GLN A 194 -9.84 4.19 31.61
N ASP A 195 -9.77 3.02 30.96
CA ASP A 195 -10.52 1.83 31.34
C ASP A 195 -10.08 1.29 32.71
N CYS A 196 -8.77 1.26 33.00
CA CYS A 196 -8.24 0.90 34.32
C CYS A 196 -8.65 1.90 35.42
N SER A 197 -8.65 3.20 35.11
CA SER A 197 -9.03 4.27 36.03
C SER A 197 -10.54 4.30 36.33
N GLY A 198 -11.37 3.91 35.36
CA GLY A 198 -12.82 3.79 35.52
C GLY A 198 -13.24 2.58 36.36
N ASN A 199 -12.54 1.45 36.25
CA ASN A 199 -12.83 0.24 37.01
C ASN A 199 -12.45 0.34 38.50
N SER A 200 -11.59 1.29 38.86
CA SER A 200 -11.13 1.55 40.23
C SER A 200 -12.10 2.39 41.08
N ARG A 201 -13.20 2.89 40.48
CA ARG A 201 -14.19 3.76 41.15
C ARG A 201 -15.54 3.07 41.45
N GLN A 202 -15.62 1.74 41.33
CA GLN A 202 -16.85 0.96 41.57
C GLN A 202 -16.78 0.00 42.77
N HIS A 203 -15.84 0.18 43.70
CA HIS A 203 -15.81 -0.54 44.99
C HIS A 203 -15.77 0.42 46.16
#